data_AF-A0AAU3PL14-F1
#
_entry.id   AF-A0AAU3PL14-F1
#
_cell.length_a   1.000
_cell.length_b   1.000
_cell.length_c   1.000
_cell.angle_alpha   90.00
_cell.angle_beta   90.00
_cell.angle_gamma   90.00
#
_symmetry.space_group_name_H-M   'P 1'
#
loop_
_entity.id
_entity.type
_entity.pdbx_description
1 polymer ?
#
loop_
_entity_poly.entity_id
_entity_poly.type
_entity_poly.pdbx_seq_one_letter_code
_entity_poly.pdbx_strand_id
1 'polypeptide(L)'
;MTDHEQQRRRGEFLQRSKDAQEIWDREIACPSGPLPGAVLDVLEHDDGRVGHVQLMPGRPASDINKAVAAIEETWDLLPGSVVVDSGGSGAELWVYRRPSAARHHRLRPMSIGSRRGQRDAGGLFDGEASHLQDWANRYAHSWKAMRGGGPVDMERFLRRLARLEAGLTDCTYYAGPGVPGQG
;
A
#
# COMPACT_ATOMS: atom_id res chain seq x y z
N MET A 1 -17.55 -8.18 -22.82
CA MET A 1 -17.70 -7.11 -21.81
C MET A 1 -18.63 -6.09 -22.42
N THR A 2 -19.82 -5.92 -21.87
CA THR A 2 -20.89 -5.12 -22.49
C THR A 2 -20.80 -3.65 -22.08
N ASP A 3 -21.33 -2.73 -22.89
CA ASP A 3 -21.33 -1.28 -22.62
C ASP A 3 -21.97 -0.94 -21.26
N HIS A 4 -22.96 -1.72 -20.83
CA HIS A 4 -23.62 -1.58 -19.53
C HIS A 4 -22.67 -1.90 -18.35
N GLU A 5 -21.77 -2.88 -18.49
CA GLU A 5 -20.77 -3.20 -17.47
C GLU A 5 -19.71 -2.10 -17.36
N GLN A 6 -19.31 -1.52 -18.50
CA GLN A 6 -18.38 -0.39 -18.51
C GLN A 6 -18.99 0.87 -17.89
N GLN A 7 -20.25 1.18 -18.22
CA GLN A 7 -20.97 2.31 -17.63
C GLN A 7 -21.16 2.15 -16.12
N ARG A 8 -21.52 0.96 -15.64
CA ARG A 8 -21.65 0.69 -14.20
C ARG A 8 -20.31 0.87 -13.47
N ARG A 9 -19.23 0.29 -14.00
CA ARG A 9 -17.88 0.43 -13.42
C ARG A 9 -17.43 1.90 -13.37
N ARG A 10 -17.72 2.67 -14.41
CA ARG A 10 -17.43 4.10 -14.44
C ARG A 10 -18.24 4.89 -13.41
N GLY A 11 -19.52 4.56 -13.20
CA GLY A 11 -20.34 5.19 -12.18
C GLY A 11 -19.84 4.91 -10.76
N GLU A 12 -19.51 3.66 -10.46
CA GLU A 12 -18.92 3.25 -9.18
C GLU A 12 -17.57 3.91 -8.92
N PHE A 13 -16.74 4.04 -9.96
CA PHE A 13 -15.47 4.75 -9.91
C PHE A 13 -15.64 6.21 -9.52
N LEU A 14 -16.52 6.94 -10.22
CA LEU A 14 -16.75 8.37 -9.96
C LEU A 14 -17.26 8.61 -8.54
N GLN A 15 -18.14 7.75 -8.04
CA GLN A 15 -18.61 7.85 -6.66
C GLN A 15 -17.48 7.64 -5.65
N ARG A 16 -16.68 6.58 -5.81
CA ARG A 16 -15.54 6.30 -4.91
C ARG A 16 -14.48 7.39 -4.92
N SER A 17 -14.20 7.96 -6.09
CA SER A 17 -13.26 9.07 -6.24
C SER A 17 -13.78 10.31 -5.50
N LYS A 18 -15.07 10.62 -5.67
CA LYS A 18 -15.74 11.71 -4.94
C LYS A 18 -15.71 11.50 -3.42
N ASP A 19 -16.04 10.30 -2.94
CA ASP A 19 -16.03 9.99 -1.50
C ASP A 19 -14.60 10.15 -0.92
N ALA A 20 -13.58 9.72 -1.68
CA ALA A 20 -12.19 9.88 -1.27
C ALA A 20 -11.77 11.35 -1.19
N GLN A 21 -12.22 12.17 -2.16
CA GLN A 21 -11.96 13.60 -2.20
C GLN A 21 -12.67 14.34 -1.06
N GLU A 22 -13.92 13.99 -0.76
CA GLU A 22 -14.67 14.58 0.36
C GLU A 22 -14.00 14.27 1.72
N ILE A 23 -13.51 13.04 1.92
CA ILE A 23 -12.76 12.68 3.13
C ILE A 23 -11.45 13.47 3.21
N TRP A 24 -10.73 13.57 2.09
CA TRP A 24 -9.50 14.34 2.02
C TRP A 24 -9.72 15.81 2.38
N ASP A 25 -10.73 16.45 1.79
CA ASP A 25 -11.03 17.86 2.05
C ASP A 25 -11.41 18.12 3.51
N ARG A 26 -12.17 17.18 4.11
CA ARG A 26 -12.64 17.32 5.49
C ARG A 26 -11.56 17.07 6.53
N GLU A 27 -10.75 16.03 6.36
CA GLU A 27 -9.84 15.54 7.41
C GLU A 27 -8.37 15.90 7.15
N ILE A 28 -7.96 16.00 5.89
CA ILE A 28 -6.55 16.19 5.50
C ILE A 28 -6.26 17.63 5.10
N ALA A 29 -7.09 18.19 4.20
CA ALA A 29 -6.87 19.50 3.61
C ALA A 29 -7.64 20.65 4.27
N CYS A 30 -8.41 20.37 5.32
CA CYS A 30 -9.08 21.41 6.09
C CYS A 30 -8.06 22.37 6.76
N PRO A 31 -8.48 23.59 7.17
CA PRO A 31 -7.56 24.58 7.72
C PRO A 31 -6.74 24.12 8.92
N SER A 32 -7.30 23.22 9.74
CA SER A 32 -6.66 22.60 10.90
C SER A 32 -6.04 21.22 10.61
N GLY A 33 -6.15 20.75 9.37
CA GLY A 33 -5.70 19.42 8.95
C GLY A 33 -4.17 19.34 8.79
N PRO A 34 -3.64 18.13 8.53
CA PRO A 34 -2.20 17.91 8.31
C PRO A 34 -1.65 18.57 7.04
N LEU A 35 -2.47 18.76 6.00
CA LEU A 35 -2.08 19.39 4.75
C LEU A 35 -3.06 20.51 4.33
N PRO A 36 -3.19 21.63 5.09
CA PRO A 36 -4.20 22.63 4.80
C PRO A 36 -4.11 23.18 3.37
N GLY A 37 -5.26 23.17 2.69
CA GLY A 37 -5.41 23.63 1.31
C GLY A 37 -4.80 22.73 0.24
N ALA A 38 -4.27 21.55 0.58
CA ALA A 38 -3.76 20.62 -0.41
C ALA A 38 -4.89 19.97 -1.21
N VAL A 39 -4.70 19.80 -2.51
CA VAL A 39 -5.68 19.15 -3.39
C VAL A 39 -5.21 17.74 -3.71
N LEU A 40 -6.12 16.77 -3.67
CA LEU A 40 -5.90 15.40 -4.12
C LEU A 40 -6.72 15.14 -5.39
N ASP A 41 -6.04 14.77 -6.47
CA ASP A 41 -6.66 14.24 -7.69
C ASP A 41 -6.57 12.72 -7.69
N VAL A 42 -7.70 12.05 -7.46
CA VAL A 42 -7.76 10.59 -7.21
C VAL A 42 -7.95 9.81 -8.51
N LEU A 43 -7.01 8.89 -8.76
CA LEU A 43 -7.05 7.86 -9.79
C LEU A 43 -7.22 6.48 -9.11
N GLU A 44 -8.11 5.63 -9.66
CA GLU A 44 -8.30 4.28 -9.12
C GLU A 44 -7.25 3.33 -9.71
N HIS A 45 -6.71 2.48 -8.85
CA HIS A 45 -5.76 1.42 -9.22
C HIS A 45 -6.36 0.08 -8.75
N ASP A 46 -6.19 -1.00 -9.51
CA ASP A 46 -6.84 -2.29 -9.22
C ASP A 46 -6.48 -2.84 -7.81
N ASP A 47 -5.37 -2.40 -7.22
CA ASP A 47 -4.88 -2.81 -5.89
C ASP A 47 -4.91 -1.70 -4.81
N GLY A 48 -5.45 -0.52 -5.11
CA GLY A 48 -5.40 0.63 -4.21
C GLY A 48 -5.95 1.93 -4.81
N ARG A 49 -5.47 3.06 -4.31
CA ARG A 49 -5.71 4.39 -4.90
C ARG A 49 -4.37 5.02 -5.21
N VAL A 50 -4.27 5.73 -6.32
CA VAL A 50 -3.15 6.63 -6.59
C VAL A 50 -3.72 8.02 -6.76
N GLY A 51 -3.10 9.01 -6.16
CA GLY A 51 -3.56 10.39 -6.36
C GLY A 51 -2.41 11.35 -6.47
N HIS A 52 -2.58 12.35 -7.32
CA HIS A 52 -1.64 13.46 -7.40
C HIS A 52 -1.98 14.44 -6.30
N VAL A 53 -1.00 14.73 -5.44
CA VAL A 53 -1.16 15.72 -4.37
C VAL A 53 -0.55 17.04 -4.83
N GLN A 54 -1.37 18.07 -4.88
CA GLN A 54 -0.94 19.44 -5.14
C GLN A 54 -0.94 20.19 -3.81
N LEU A 55 0.25 20.60 -3.36
CA LEU A 55 0.39 21.41 -2.16
C LEU A 55 0.21 22.89 -2.47
N MET A 56 -0.18 23.66 -1.45
CA MET A 56 -0.17 25.11 -1.51
C MET A 56 1.24 25.65 -1.87
N PRO A 57 1.32 26.78 -2.62
CA PRO A 57 2.61 27.40 -2.95
C PRO A 57 3.48 27.64 -1.72
N GLY A 58 4.77 27.33 -1.84
CA GLY A 58 5.75 27.49 -0.76
C GLY A 58 5.82 26.34 0.25
N ARG A 59 4.95 25.31 0.14
CA ARG A 59 5.07 24.10 0.96
C ARG A 59 5.96 23.04 0.30
N PRO A 60 6.87 22.41 1.05
CA PRO A 60 7.74 21.37 0.50
C PRO A 60 6.99 20.03 0.37
N ALA A 61 7.33 19.23 -0.65
CA ALA A 61 6.78 17.87 -0.83
C ALA A 61 6.99 16.97 0.39
N SER A 62 8.00 17.23 1.21
CA SER A 62 8.24 16.54 2.48
C SER A 62 7.07 16.66 3.48
N ASP A 63 6.21 17.66 3.35
CA ASP A 63 5.03 17.79 4.22
C ASP A 63 4.03 16.65 3.99
N ILE A 64 3.97 16.09 2.78
CA ILE A 64 3.15 14.91 2.48
C ILE A 64 3.66 13.70 3.26
N ASN A 65 4.99 13.51 3.34
CA ASN A 65 5.60 12.45 4.14
C ASN A 65 5.24 12.57 5.64
N LYS A 66 5.13 13.81 6.17
CA LYS A 66 4.72 14.04 7.56
C LYS A 66 3.24 13.73 7.79
N ALA A 67 2.42 13.89 6.75
CA ALA A 67 0.98 13.63 6.81
C ALA A 67 0.61 12.14 6.68
N VAL A 68 1.54 11.26 6.30
CA VAL A 68 1.30 9.84 6.04
C VAL A 68 0.53 9.15 7.16
N ALA A 69 0.93 9.34 8.43
CA ALA A 69 0.25 8.69 9.56
C ALA A 69 -1.22 9.14 9.70
N ALA A 70 -1.49 10.43 9.51
CA ALA A 70 -2.86 10.97 9.56
C ALA A 70 -3.71 10.48 8.37
N ILE A 71 -3.10 10.34 7.20
CA ILE A 71 -3.76 9.76 6.01
C ILE A 71 -4.11 8.29 6.25
N GLU A 72 -3.19 7.53 6.84
CA GLU A 72 -3.41 6.13 7.21
C GLU A 72 -4.57 5.99 8.20
N GLU A 73 -4.59 6.81 9.25
CA GLU A 73 -5.68 6.84 10.23
C GLU A 73 -7.03 7.24 9.60
N THR A 74 -7.05 8.30 8.80
CA THR A 74 -8.25 8.84 8.15
C THR A 74 -8.94 7.82 7.25
N TRP A 75 -8.17 6.96 6.59
CA TRP A 75 -8.68 5.93 5.69
C TRP A 75 -8.71 4.52 6.31
N ASP A 76 -8.54 4.40 7.63
CA ASP A 76 -8.53 3.14 8.38
C ASP A 76 -7.55 2.12 7.77
N LEU A 77 -6.34 2.59 7.48
CA LEU A 77 -5.26 1.82 6.89
C LEU A 77 -4.26 1.37 7.95
N LEU A 78 -3.65 0.21 7.71
CA LEU A 78 -2.53 -0.24 8.53
C LEU A 78 -1.31 0.66 8.35
N PRO A 79 -0.50 0.88 9.40
CA PRO A 79 0.73 1.65 9.29
C PRO A 79 1.67 1.15 8.19
N GLY A 80 2.20 2.08 7.39
CA GLY A 80 3.11 1.81 6.28
C GLY A 80 2.42 1.41 4.97
N SER A 81 1.10 1.54 4.88
CA SER A 81 0.28 1.27 3.69
C SER A 81 0.26 2.42 2.67
N VAL A 82 0.76 3.61 3.03
CA VAL A 82 0.85 4.76 2.13
C VAL A 82 2.29 4.95 1.64
N VAL A 83 2.45 5.20 0.34
CA VAL A 83 3.74 5.53 -0.30
C VAL A 83 3.62 6.90 -0.95
N VAL A 84 4.64 7.73 -0.75
CA VAL A 84 4.75 9.05 -1.38
C VAL A 84 5.91 8.98 -2.37
N ASP A 85 5.60 9.07 -3.65
CA ASP A 85 6.60 9.13 -4.72
C ASP A 85 6.74 10.57 -5.21
N SER A 86 7.95 11.12 -5.14
CA SER A 86 8.23 12.52 -5.49
C SER A 86 8.72 12.68 -6.94
N GLY A 87 8.35 11.77 -7.84
CA GLY A 87 8.91 11.68 -9.19
C GLY A 87 8.26 12.60 -10.22
N GLY A 88 9.07 13.32 -11.00
CA GLY A 88 8.66 13.94 -12.27
C GLY A 88 7.90 15.26 -12.15
N SER A 89 6.56 15.21 -12.06
CA SER A 89 5.65 16.34 -12.26
C SER A 89 4.84 16.76 -11.02
N GLY A 90 5.02 16.06 -9.90
CA GLY A 90 4.31 16.30 -8.64
C GLY A 90 4.54 15.16 -7.66
N ALA A 91 4.02 15.27 -6.44
CA ALA A 91 4.04 14.16 -5.51
C ALA A 91 2.84 13.24 -5.76
N GLU A 92 3.13 11.98 -6.05
CA GLU A 92 2.13 10.91 -6.15
C GLU A 92 1.96 10.25 -4.79
N LEU A 93 0.71 10.09 -4.37
CA LEU A 93 0.30 9.39 -3.16
C LEU A 93 -0.31 8.05 -3.56
N TRP A 94 0.37 6.98 -3.23
CA TRP A 94 -0.10 5.61 -3.44
C TRP A 94 -0.62 5.03 -2.13
N VAL A 95 -1.88 4.60 -2.15
CA VAL A 95 -2.63 4.17 -0.98
C VAL A 95 -3.00 2.71 -1.17
N TYR A 96 -2.37 1.84 -0.41
CA TYR A 96 -2.65 0.41 -0.47
C TYR A 96 -3.53 0.01 0.70
N ARG A 97 -4.30 -1.07 0.53
CA ARG A 97 -4.97 -1.72 1.67
C ARG A 97 -4.00 -2.46 2.60
N ARG A 98 -2.78 -2.72 2.14
CA ARG A 98 -1.83 -3.64 2.77
C ARG A 98 -0.42 -3.06 2.79
N PRO A 99 0.27 -3.05 3.94
CA PRO A 99 1.67 -2.62 4.03
C PRO A 99 2.61 -3.40 3.10
N SER A 100 2.33 -4.68 2.81
CA SER A 100 3.16 -5.46 1.89
C SER A 100 3.12 -4.94 0.45
N ALA A 101 1.97 -4.43 0.01
CA ALA A 101 1.80 -3.84 -1.32
C ALA A 101 2.53 -2.50 -1.41
N ALA A 102 2.40 -1.66 -0.39
CA ALA A 102 3.16 -0.43 -0.25
C ALA A 102 4.67 -0.67 -0.26
N ARG A 103 5.12 -1.66 0.51
CA ARG A 103 6.52 -2.07 0.53
C ARG A 103 6.99 -2.61 -0.83
N HIS A 104 6.16 -3.40 -1.51
CA HIS A 104 6.48 -3.88 -2.84
C HIS A 104 6.70 -2.72 -3.80
N HIS A 105 5.80 -1.73 -3.79
CA HIS A 105 5.93 -0.50 -4.58
C HIS A 105 7.23 0.25 -4.28
N ARG A 106 7.57 0.47 -3.02
CA ARG A 106 8.84 1.12 -2.64
C ARG A 106 10.08 0.41 -3.20
N LEU A 107 10.03 -0.91 -3.37
CA LEU A 107 11.13 -1.71 -3.93
C LEU A 107 11.08 -1.83 -5.46
N ARG A 108 9.89 -1.71 -6.04
CA ARG A 108 9.62 -1.80 -7.47
C ARG A 108 8.45 -0.86 -7.77
N PRO A 109 8.72 0.43 -8.08
CA PRO A 109 7.67 1.41 -8.32
C PRO A 109 6.70 0.92 -9.39
N MET A 110 5.42 0.90 -9.06
CA MET A 110 4.35 0.57 -9.99
C MET A 110 3.97 1.81 -10.79
N SER A 111 3.52 1.61 -12.04
CA SER A 111 3.01 2.68 -12.89
C SER A 111 1.49 2.64 -12.94
N ILE A 112 0.87 3.79 -13.23
CA ILE A 112 -0.56 3.89 -13.45
C ILE A 112 -0.94 2.95 -14.62
N GLY A 113 -1.67 1.88 -14.31
CA GLY A 113 -2.07 0.82 -15.26
C GLY A 113 -1.32 -0.51 -15.15
N SER A 114 -0.31 -0.61 -14.28
CA SER A 114 0.32 -1.91 -13.98
C SER A 114 -0.57 -2.75 -13.05
N ARG A 115 -0.99 -3.93 -13.50
CA ARG A 115 -1.69 -4.88 -12.63
C ARG A 115 -0.70 -5.72 -11.84
N ARG A 116 -0.93 -5.85 -10.52
CA ARG A 116 -0.36 -6.98 -9.78
C ARG A 116 -1.12 -8.25 -10.20
N GLY A 117 -0.48 -9.42 -10.14
CA GLY A 117 -1.08 -10.69 -10.59
C GLY A 117 -2.40 -11.04 -9.90
N GLN A 118 -3.05 -12.13 -10.30
CA GLN A 118 -4.28 -12.59 -9.64
C GLN A 118 -4.07 -12.90 -8.15
N ARG A 119 -5.14 -12.77 -7.37
CA ARG A 119 -5.18 -13.08 -5.93
C ARG A 119 -5.87 -14.42 -5.70
N ASP A 120 -5.41 -15.17 -4.69
CA ASP A 120 -6.00 -16.43 -4.24
C ASP A 120 -7.19 -16.20 -3.27
N ALA A 121 -7.82 -17.30 -2.87
CA ALA A 121 -8.99 -17.30 -1.99
C ALA A 121 -8.72 -16.74 -0.56
N GLY A 122 -7.46 -16.64 -0.14
CA GLY A 122 -7.04 -16.00 1.11
C GLY A 122 -6.80 -14.49 0.96
N GLY A 123 -7.05 -13.93 -0.23
CA GLY A 123 -6.78 -12.53 -0.56
C GLY A 123 -5.29 -12.22 -0.70
N LEU A 124 -4.43 -13.22 -0.61
CA LEU A 124 -3.00 -13.14 -0.93
C LEU A 124 -2.83 -13.18 -2.45
N PHE A 125 -1.75 -12.65 -2.99
CA PHE A 125 -1.45 -12.84 -4.41
C PHE A 125 -1.20 -14.32 -4.69
N ASP A 126 -1.56 -14.81 -5.88
CA ASP A 126 -1.36 -16.22 -6.23
C ASP A 126 0.10 -16.63 -6.00
N GLY A 127 0.31 -17.62 -5.13
CA GLY A 127 1.63 -18.06 -4.69
C GLY A 127 2.30 -17.22 -3.60
N GLU A 128 1.65 -16.21 -3.02
CA GLU A 128 2.20 -15.38 -1.94
C GLU A 128 2.27 -16.12 -0.59
N ALA A 129 1.35 -17.05 -0.30
CA ALA A 129 1.47 -17.96 0.85
C ALA A 129 2.66 -18.94 0.68
N SER A 130 2.77 -19.58 -0.49
CA SER A 130 3.91 -20.43 -0.86
C SER A 130 5.22 -19.64 -0.90
N HIS A 131 5.19 -18.38 -1.35
CA HIS A 131 6.32 -17.46 -1.33
C HIS A 131 6.67 -16.99 0.08
N LEU A 132 5.71 -16.80 0.99
CA LEU A 132 5.97 -16.44 2.38
C LEU A 132 6.68 -17.59 3.09
N GLN A 133 6.23 -18.83 2.89
CA GLN A 133 6.93 -20.00 3.41
C GLN A 133 8.32 -20.16 2.78
N ASP A 134 8.46 -19.99 1.46
CA ASP A 134 9.76 -19.98 0.79
C ASP A 134 10.68 -18.86 1.30
N TRP A 135 10.13 -17.69 1.60
CA TRP A 135 10.90 -16.56 2.12
C TRP A 135 11.27 -16.74 3.58
N ALA A 136 10.38 -17.30 4.39
CA ALA A 136 10.70 -17.71 5.76
C ALA A 136 11.84 -18.74 5.75
N ASN A 137 11.80 -19.73 4.84
CA ASN A 137 12.85 -20.72 4.67
C ASN A 137 14.18 -20.09 4.20
N ARG A 138 14.13 -19.19 3.21
CA ARG A 138 15.32 -18.47 2.71
C ARG A 138 15.89 -17.51 3.74
N TYR A 139 15.06 -16.88 4.57
CA TYR A 139 15.46 -16.05 5.69
C TYR A 139 16.14 -16.90 6.77
N ALA A 140 15.51 -17.99 7.21
CA ALA A 140 16.07 -18.92 8.19
C ALA A 140 17.44 -19.45 7.74
N HIS A 141 17.59 -19.78 6.45
CA HIS A 141 18.86 -20.19 5.87
C HIS A 141 19.91 -19.08 5.91
N SER A 142 19.54 -17.84 5.52
CA SER A 142 20.46 -16.69 5.51
C SER A 142 20.87 -16.28 6.93
N TRP A 143 19.95 -16.35 7.89
CA TRP A 143 20.19 -16.10 9.32
C TRP A 143 21.15 -17.14 9.92
N LYS A 144 20.95 -18.42 9.59
CA LYS A 144 21.85 -19.51 10.01
C LYS A 144 23.26 -19.33 9.44
N ALA A 145 23.37 -18.93 8.18
CA ALA A 145 24.66 -18.63 7.54
C ALA A 145 25.37 -17.45 8.22
N MET A 146 24.66 -16.36 8.52
CA MET A 146 25.21 -15.20 9.24
C MET A 146 25.70 -15.56 10.64
N ARG A 147 24.90 -16.31 11.42
CA ARG A 147 25.28 -16.80 12.76
C ARG A 147 26.49 -17.74 12.72
N GLY A 148 26.72 -18.41 11.60
CA GLY A 148 27.89 -19.25 11.37
C GLY A 148 29.14 -18.50 10.88
N GLY A 149 29.11 -17.16 10.80
CA GLY A 149 30.22 -16.35 10.29
C GLY A 149 30.36 -16.36 8.77
N GLY A 150 29.36 -16.86 8.04
CA GLY A 150 29.36 -16.89 6.58
C GLY A 150 29.09 -15.50 5.97
N PRO A 151 29.60 -15.24 4.75
CA PRO A 151 29.31 -14.00 4.05
C PRO A 151 27.83 -13.91 3.70
N VAL A 152 27.20 -12.82 4.12
CA VAL A 152 25.80 -12.52 3.82
C VAL A 152 25.72 -11.16 3.15
N ASP A 153 25.05 -11.12 2.01
CA ASP A 153 24.61 -9.87 1.39
C ASP A 153 23.54 -9.24 2.29
N MET A 154 23.96 -8.25 3.09
CA MET A 154 23.12 -7.58 4.07
C MET A 154 21.96 -6.82 3.43
N GLU A 155 22.14 -6.25 2.24
CA GLU A 155 21.07 -5.55 1.53
C GLU A 155 19.99 -6.54 1.08
N ARG A 156 20.40 -7.70 0.57
CA ARG A 156 19.48 -8.79 0.22
C ARG A 156 18.82 -9.40 1.45
N PHE A 157 19.53 -9.50 2.57
CA PHE A 157 19.00 -10.00 3.83
C PHE A 157 17.90 -9.09 4.39
N LEU A 158 18.16 -7.78 4.51
CA LEU A 158 17.20 -6.80 5.02
C LEU A 158 15.97 -6.68 4.11
N ARG A 159 16.16 -6.76 2.79
CA ARG A 159 15.05 -6.79 1.82
C ARG A 159 14.12 -7.99 2.06
N ARG A 160 14.68 -9.17 2.32
CA ARG A 160 13.92 -10.40 2.60
C ARG A 160 13.20 -10.34 3.95
N LEU A 161 13.90 -9.95 5.00
CA LEU A 161 13.35 -9.85 6.36
C LEU A 161 12.10 -9.00 6.35
N ALA A 162 12.21 -7.77 5.89
CA ALA A 162 11.10 -6.88 6.13
C ALA A 162 9.97 -7.09 5.08
N ARG A 163 10.20 -7.92 4.05
CA ARG A 163 9.14 -8.45 3.18
C ARG A 163 8.38 -9.61 3.84
N LEU A 164 9.08 -10.44 4.64
CA LEU A 164 8.44 -11.41 5.53
C LEU A 164 7.60 -10.68 6.59
N GLU A 165 8.13 -9.64 7.24
CA GLU A 165 7.38 -8.83 8.22
C GLU A 165 6.10 -8.25 7.63
N ALA A 166 6.17 -7.62 6.45
CA ALA A 166 5.00 -7.03 5.83
C ALA A 166 3.94 -8.09 5.44
N GLY A 167 4.37 -9.28 5.00
CA GLY A 167 3.43 -10.38 4.73
C GLY A 167 2.83 -11.00 5.99
N LEU A 168 3.58 -11.06 7.08
CA LEU A 168 3.05 -11.47 8.39
C LEU A 168 2.00 -10.48 8.90
N THR A 169 2.25 -9.18 8.82
CA THR A 169 1.27 -8.13 9.18
C THR A 169 -0.03 -8.28 8.40
N ASP A 170 0.06 -8.52 7.10
CA ASP A 170 -1.12 -8.80 6.26
C ASP A 170 -1.86 -10.06 6.75
N CYS A 171 -1.16 -11.18 6.92
CA CYS A 171 -1.77 -12.42 7.38
C CYS A 171 -2.46 -12.27 8.74
N THR A 172 -1.88 -11.52 9.68
CA THR A 172 -2.48 -11.31 11.01
C THR A 172 -3.73 -10.44 10.99
N TYR A 173 -3.84 -9.49 10.06
CA TYR A 173 -5.01 -8.63 9.95
C TYR A 173 -6.20 -9.33 9.28
N TYR A 174 -5.94 -10.21 8.29
CA TYR A 174 -6.99 -10.95 7.58
C TYR A 174 -7.30 -12.33 8.17
N ALA A 175 -6.41 -12.88 9.00
CA ALA A 175 -6.76 -13.93 9.94
C ALA A 175 -7.66 -13.30 11.02
N GLY A 176 -8.95 -13.14 10.73
CA GLY A 176 -9.94 -12.81 11.75
C GLY A 176 -9.84 -13.78 12.94
N PRO A 177 -10.38 -13.45 14.12
CA PRO A 177 -10.44 -14.38 15.24
C PRO A 177 -11.04 -15.68 14.70
N GLY A 178 -10.24 -16.76 14.75
CA GLY A 178 -10.63 -18.04 14.19
C GLY A 178 -12.02 -18.39 14.72
N VAL A 179 -12.97 -18.62 13.82
CA VAL A 179 -14.20 -19.30 14.20
C VAL A 179 -13.75 -20.62 14.83
N PRO A 180 -13.99 -20.85 16.14
CA PRO A 180 -13.58 -22.09 16.77
C PRO A 180 -14.31 -23.23 16.04
N GLY A 181 -13.55 -24.28 15.75
CA GLY A 181 -13.95 -25.36 14.85
C GLY A 181 -15.33 -25.92 15.12
N GLN A 182 -16.04 -26.21 14.03
CA GLN A 182 -17.10 -27.21 14.06
C GLN A 182 -16.42 -28.58 14.15
N GLY A 183 -16.29 -29.07 15.38
CA GLY A 183 -16.29 -30.50 15.67
C GLY A 183 -17.72 -31.00 15.88
#